data_AF-A0A484P6A6-F1
#
_entry.id   AF-A0A484P6A6-F1
#
_cell.length_a   1.000
_cell.length_b   1.000
_cell.length_c   1.000
_cell.angle_alpha   90.00
_cell.angle_beta   90.00
_cell.angle_gamma   90.00
#
_symmetry.space_group_name_H-M   'P 1'
#
loop_
_entity.id
_entity.type
_entity.pdbx_description
1 polymer ?
#
loop_
_entity_poly.entity_id
_entity_poly.type
_entity_poly.pdbx_seq_one_letter_code
_entity_poly.pdbx_strand_id
1 'polypeptide(L)' 'MLRTAIKRVRSAIVAGDKSSAAETLQKATSVIDRVADKNIIHKNKAARHKSRLAAAVKAMA' A
#
# COMPACT_ATOMS: atom_id res chain seq x y z
N MET A 1 1.33 11.61 4.94
CA MET A 1 0.79 10.30 5.39
C MET A 1 0.55 9.34 4.23
N LEU A 2 -0.36 9.60 3.28
CA LEU A 2 -0.66 8.68 2.16
C LEU A 2 0.55 8.34 1.27
N ARG A 3 1.25 9.36 0.75
CA ARG A 3 2.39 9.17 -0.16
C ARG A 3 3.54 8.42 0.53
N THR A 4 3.76 8.69 1.81
CA THR A 4 4.78 8.05 2.64
C THR A 4 4.48 6.57 2.86
N ALA A 5 3.22 6.20 3.15
CA ALA A 5 2.81 4.81 3.30
C ALA A 5 3.04 4.00 2.01
N ILE A 6 2.66 4.58 0.86
CA ILE A 6 2.91 3.97 -0.45
C ILE A 6 4.41 3.80 -0.72
N LYS A 7 5.23 4.81 -0.38
CA LYS A 7 6.69 4.75 -0.55
C LYS A 7 7.31 3.66 0.33
N ARG A 8 6.87 3.50 1.58
CA ARG A 8 7.35 2.45 2.49
C ARG A 8 7.10 1.04 1.94
N VAL A 9 5.90 0.77 1.43
CA VAL A 9 5.59 -0.54 0.81
C VAL A 9 6.49 -0.78 -0.40
N ARG A 10 6.69 0.23 -1.26
CA ARG A 10 7.59 0.10 -2.41
C ARG A 10 9.05 -0.15 -1.99
N SER A 11 9.52 0.53 -0.96
CA SER A 11 10.87 0.29 -0.41
C SER A 11 11.02 -1.12 0.16
N ALA A 12 10.00 -1.63 0.87
CA ALA A 12 10.00 -3.00 1.37
C ALA A 12 9.99 -4.05 0.23
N ILE A 13 9.25 -3.77 -0.85
CA ILE A 13 9.26 -4.59 -2.07
C ILE A 13 10.66 -4.62 -2.70
N VAL A 14 11.32 -3.46 -2.82
CA VAL A 14 12.68 -3.37 -3.38
C VAL A 14 13.71 -4.07 -2.49
N ALA A 15 13.50 -4.08 -1.17
CA ALA A 15 14.36 -4.77 -0.22
C ALA A 15 14.27 -6.31 -0.30
N GLY A 16 13.26 -6.86 -0.99
CA GLY A 16 13.15 -8.30 -1.27
C GLY A 16 12.62 -9.16 -0.11
N ASP A 17 12.25 -8.57 1.03
CA ASP A 17 11.64 -9.31 2.14
C ASP A 17 10.11 -9.36 2.00
N LYS A 18 9.60 -10.53 1.61
CA LYS A 18 8.18 -10.78 1.38
C LYS A 18 7.34 -10.70 2.66
N SER A 19 7.88 -11.12 3.80
CA SER A 19 7.15 -11.11 5.08
C SER A 19 6.97 -9.67 5.56
N SER A 20 8.08 -8.91 5.58
CA SER A 20 8.07 -7.50 5.94
C SER A 20 7.22 -6.66 4.99
N ALA A 21 7.23 -6.97 3.68
CA ALA A 21 6.38 -6.30 2.70
C ALA A 21 4.88 -6.57 2.93
N ALA A 22 4.49 -7.78 3.33
CA ALA A 22 3.10 -8.11 3.64
C ALA A 22 2.59 -7.35 4.87
N GLU A 23 3.37 -7.29 5.95
CA GLU A 23 3.03 -6.50 7.14
C GLU A 23 2.93 -5.01 6.82
N THR A 24 3.90 -4.50 6.06
CA THR A 24 3.95 -3.08 5.67
C THR A 24 2.76 -2.73 4.78
N LEU A 25 2.35 -3.64 3.89
CA LEU A 25 1.15 -3.51 3.09
C LEU A 25 -0.09 -3.39 3.98
N GLN A 26 -0.27 -4.28 4.97
CA GLN A 26 -1.43 -4.25 5.86
C GLN A 26 -1.57 -2.90 6.60
N LYS A 27 -0.45 -2.39 7.14
CA LYS A 27 -0.38 -1.06 7.77
C LYS A 27 -0.72 0.06 6.79
N ALA A 28 -0.21 -0.01 5.55
CA ALA A 28 -0.48 0.98 4.52
C ALA A 28 -1.96 0.98 4.08
N THR A 29 -2.61 -0.19 4.01
CA THR A 29 -4.02 -0.33 3.63
C THR A 29 -4.93 0.46 4.56
N SER A 30 -4.75 0.34 5.89
CA SER A 30 -5.52 1.10 6.88
C SER A 30 -5.37 2.62 6.71
N VAL A 31 -4.15 3.08 6.41
CA VAL A 31 -3.90 4.52 6.16
C VAL A 31 -4.56 4.99 4.88
N ILE A 32 -4.50 4.19 3.80
CA ILE A 32 -5.13 4.52 2.51
C ILE A 32 -6.64 4.67 2.68
N ASP A 33 -7.27 3.75 3.41
CA ASP A 33 -8.72 3.73 3.61
C ASP A 33 -9.17 4.91 4.49
N ARG A 34 -8.45 5.21 5.58
CA ARG A 34 -8.73 6.40 6.40
C ARG A 34 -8.64 7.72 5.61
N VAL A 35 -7.73 7.80 4.64
CA VAL A 35 -7.58 8.98 3.79
C VAL A 35 -8.70 9.06 2.74
N ALA A 36 -9.18 7.91 2.26
CA ALA A 36 -10.34 7.83 1.38
C ALA A 36 -11.63 8.23 2.10
N ASP A 37 -11.82 7.79 3.35
CA ASP A 37 -12.99 8.12 4.18
C ASP A 37 -13.08 9.62 4.47
N LYS A 38 -11.93 10.29 4.62
CA LYS A 38 -11.84 11.75 4.77
C LYS A 38 -12.05 12.51 3.45
N ASN A 39 -12.44 11.83 2.36
CA ASN A 39 -12.62 12.39 1.01
C ASN A 39 -11.39 13.13 0.45
N ILE A 40 -10.19 12.89 1.00
CA ILE A 40 -8.94 13.48 0.49
C ILE A 40 -8.54 12.82 -0.84
N ILE A 41 -8.86 11.54 -1.01
CA ILE A 41 -8.73 10.83 -2.28
C ILE A 41 -10.05 10.14 -2.59
N HIS A 42 -10.39 10.07 -3.88
CA HIS A 42 -11.54 9.29 -4.33
C HIS A 42 -11.34 7.79 -3.99
N LYS A 43 -12.41 7.10 -3.59
CA LYS A 43 -12.42 5.66 -3.26
C LYS A 43 -11.79 4.79 -4.36
N ASN A 44 -12.14 5.02 -5.62
CA ASN A 44 -11.50 4.38 -6.78
C ASN A 44 -9.98 4.59 -6.85
N LYS A 45 -9.46 5.77 -6.49
CA LYS A 45 -8.02 6.02 -6.45
C LYS A 45 -7.36 5.23 -5.32
N ALA A 46 -7.99 5.18 -4.14
CA ALA A 46 -7.56 4.33 -3.02
C ALA A 46 -7.53 2.85 -3.40
N ALA A 47 -8.61 2.34 -4.01
CA ALA A 47 -8.72 0.96 -4.49
C ALA A 47 -7.65 0.61 -5.52
N ARG A 48 -7.37 1.50 -6.49
CA ARG A 48 -6.27 1.32 -7.45
C ARG A 48 -4.91 1.21 -6.77
N HIS A 49 -4.64 2.04 -5.76
CA HIS A 49 -3.37 1.95 -5.02
C HIS A 49 -3.25 0.63 -4.25
N LYS A 50 -4.31 0.19 -3.56
CA LYS A 50 -4.35 -1.09 -2.86
C LYS A 50 -4.10 -2.27 -3.82
N SER A 51 -4.84 -2.32 -4.92
CA SER A 51 -4.72 -3.39 -5.92
C SER A 51 -3.30 -3.47 -6.52
N ARG A 52 -2.72 -2.34 -6.92
CA ARG A 52 -1.36 -2.31 -7.50
C ARG A 52 -0.28 -2.74 -6.51
N LEU A 53 -0.38 -2.31 -5.25
CA LEU A 53 0.59 -2.69 -4.22
C LEU A 53 0.47 -4.17 -3.86
N ALA A 54 -0.76 -4.69 -3.73
CA ALA A 54 -0.98 -6.11 -3.49
C ALA A 54 -0.45 -6.98 -4.63
N ALA A 55 -0.68 -6.58 -5.89
CA ALA A 55 -0.13 -7.26 -7.06
C ALA A 55 1.40 -7.28 -7.05
N ALA A 56 2.04 -6.16 -6.68
CA ALA A 56 3.50 -6.08 -6.60
C ALA A 56 4.08 -6.98 -5.49
N VAL A 57 3.45 -7.03 -4.31
CA VAL A 57 3.87 -7.96 -3.22
C VAL A 57 3.66 -9.42 -3.64
N LYS A 58 2.55 -9.72 -4.33
CA LYS A 58 2.28 -11.06 -4.87
C LYS A 58 3.27 -11.46 -5.96
N ALA A 59 3.75 -10.52 -6.76
CA ALA A 59 4.73 -10.76 -7.81
C ALA A 59 6.15 -11.03 -7.27
N MET A 60 6.43 -10.73 -6.00
CA MET A 60 7.66 -11.17 -5.31
C MET A 60 7.59 -12.66 -4.88
N ALA A 61 6.61 -13.41 -5.38
CA ALA A 61 6.44 -14.82 -5.05
C ALA A 61 7.52 -15.69 -5.67
#